data_AF-A0A849H719-F1
#
_entry.id   AF-A0A849H719-F1
#
_cell.length_a   1.000
_cell.length_b   1.000
_cell.length_c   1.000
_cell.angle_alpha   90.00
_cell.angle_beta   90.00
_cell.angle_gamma   90.00
#
_symmetry.space_group_name_H-M   'P 1'
#
loop_
_entity.id
_entity.type
_entity.pdbx_description
1 polymer ?
#
loop_
_entity_poly.entity_id
_entity_poly.type
_entity_poly.pdbx_seq_one_letter_code
_entity_poly.pdbx_strand_id
1 'polypeptide(L)'
;MGHLSIEVLARIVSEAPTPEEQIHLGECSDCASELRAMIEQTEGIGSLPDLRPPHGDWEALEARLVSEGLIRSSGWAGQASGRWSSRWFQAAAAVVLFLGGTALGSGVMARGDLPGIAQDSPAGGLELIPVGAEAQPISNLADAADAVNAAERRYMLALLQYRQMMDAQGEPTYVGDPTARFAAIEAILAASRAAIQQAPADPFVNGVLVSSLAEREAFLRNASLTPADGVF
;
A
#
# COMPACT_ATOMS: atom_id res chain seq x y z
N MET A 1 42.58 -31.76 -5.11
CA MET A 1 41.91 -30.88 -6.10
C MET A 1 41.27 -29.74 -5.34
N GLY A 2 41.17 -28.54 -5.92
CA GLY A 2 40.50 -27.42 -5.26
C GLY A 2 38.98 -27.63 -5.17
N HIS A 3 38.32 -26.95 -4.24
CA HIS A 3 36.87 -26.89 -4.16
C HIS A 3 36.29 -26.10 -5.35
N LEU A 4 35.02 -26.36 -5.70
CA LEU A 4 34.26 -25.50 -6.61
C LEU A 4 34.10 -24.11 -5.99
N SER A 5 34.09 -23.07 -6.83
CA SER A 5 33.83 -21.73 -6.34
C SER A 5 32.36 -21.56 -5.97
N ILE A 6 32.07 -20.59 -5.10
CA ILE A 6 30.72 -20.27 -4.66
C ILE A 6 29.81 -19.90 -5.84
N GLU A 7 30.36 -19.22 -6.86
CA GLU A 7 29.64 -18.83 -8.07
C GLU A 7 29.24 -20.05 -8.91
N VAL A 8 30.10 -21.08 -8.98
CA VAL A 8 29.80 -22.33 -9.68
C VAL A 8 28.69 -23.09 -8.94
N LEU A 9 28.78 -23.19 -7.62
CA LEU A 9 27.73 -23.81 -6.80
C LEU A 9 26.39 -23.08 -6.96
N ALA A 10 26.39 -21.75 -6.91
CA ALA A 10 25.19 -20.94 -7.11
C ALA A 10 24.59 -21.12 -8.51
N ARG A 11 25.40 -21.23 -9.56
CA ARG A 11 24.92 -21.55 -10.91
C ARG A 11 24.24 -22.93 -10.95
N ILE A 12 24.84 -23.94 -10.32
CA ILE A 12 24.30 -25.32 -10.29
C ILE A 12 22.94 -25.41 -9.58
N VAL A 13 22.62 -24.49 -8.67
CA VAL A 13 21.26 -24.42 -8.08
C VAL A 13 20.19 -24.18 -9.15
N SER A 14 20.51 -23.39 -10.19
CA SER A 14 19.56 -23.00 -11.25
C SER A 14 19.74 -23.79 -12.55
N GLU A 15 20.91 -24.39 -12.77
CA GLU A 15 21.31 -25.05 -14.01
C GLU A 15 21.87 -26.45 -13.75
N ALA A 16 21.77 -27.36 -14.73
CA ALA A 16 22.36 -28.68 -14.58
C ALA A 16 23.90 -28.61 -14.50
N PRO A 17 24.54 -29.36 -13.58
CA PRO A 17 25.99 -29.39 -13.47
C PRO A 17 26.63 -30.03 -14.71
N THR A 18 27.85 -29.60 -15.03
CA THR A 18 28.64 -30.27 -16.08
C THR A 18 29.08 -31.66 -15.61
N PRO A 19 29.44 -32.59 -16.52
CA PRO A 19 29.88 -33.93 -16.13
C PRO A 19 31.08 -33.93 -15.16
N GLU A 20 32.02 -33.00 -15.32
CA GLU A 20 33.19 -32.86 -14.44
C GLU A 20 32.79 -32.38 -13.04
N GLU A 21 31.88 -31.40 -12.95
CA GLU A 21 31.32 -30.92 -11.69
C GLU A 21 30.53 -32.03 -10.98
N GLN A 22 29.78 -32.84 -11.73
CA GLN A 22 29.02 -33.94 -11.17
C GLN A 22 29.92 -35.03 -10.57
N ILE A 23 31.05 -35.34 -11.22
CA ILE A 23 32.09 -36.21 -10.65
C ILE A 23 32.64 -35.60 -9.36
N HIS A 24 33.00 -34.31 -9.38
CA HIS A 24 33.52 -33.63 -8.18
C HIS A 24 32.52 -33.64 -7.02
N LEU A 25 31.24 -33.38 -7.27
CA LEU A 25 30.18 -33.41 -6.25
C LEU A 25 29.96 -34.82 -5.67
N GLY A 26 30.28 -35.87 -6.43
CA GLY A 26 30.28 -37.24 -5.93
C GLY A 26 31.47 -37.58 -5.04
N GLU A 27 32.60 -36.88 -5.20
CA GLU A 27 33.86 -37.14 -4.49
C GLU A 27 34.10 -36.18 -3.31
N CYS A 28 33.55 -34.96 -3.36
CA CYS A 28 33.78 -33.90 -2.38
C CYS A 28 32.54 -33.63 -1.52
N SER A 29 32.54 -34.13 -0.27
CA SER A 29 31.43 -33.96 0.67
C SER A 29 31.13 -32.51 1.01
N ASP A 30 32.15 -31.66 1.07
CA ASP A 30 32.03 -30.26 1.48
C ASP A 30 31.23 -29.49 0.42
N CYS A 31 31.66 -29.55 -0.85
CA CYS A 31 30.94 -28.92 -1.95
C CYS A 31 29.53 -29.49 -2.12
N ALA A 32 29.33 -30.79 -1.92
CA ALA A 32 28.00 -31.40 -1.96
C ALA A 32 27.08 -30.91 -0.82
N SER A 33 27.65 -30.65 0.36
CA SER A 33 26.90 -30.10 1.49
C SER A 33 26.53 -28.64 1.31
N GLU A 34 27.46 -27.83 0.78
CA GLU A 34 27.22 -26.43 0.46
C GLU A 34 26.13 -26.29 -0.62
N LEU A 35 26.20 -27.10 -1.68
CA LEU A 35 25.17 -27.09 -2.73
C LEU A 35 23.79 -27.44 -2.17
N ARG A 36 23.69 -28.48 -1.32
CA ARG A 36 22.42 -28.85 -0.68
C ARG A 36 21.86 -27.72 0.17
N ALA A 37 22.71 -27.05 0.95
CA ALA A 37 22.28 -25.91 1.76
C ALA A 37 21.74 -24.75 0.89
N MET A 38 22.37 -24.46 -0.25
CA MET A 38 21.87 -23.43 -1.17
C MET A 38 20.54 -23.80 -1.84
N ILE A 39 20.37 -25.07 -2.21
CA ILE A 39 19.12 -25.58 -2.77
C ILE A 39 18.00 -25.44 -1.73
N GLU A 40 18.23 -25.91 -0.50
CA GLU A 40 17.26 -25.83 0.59
C GLU A 40 16.86 -24.37 0.91
N GLN A 41 17.81 -23.44 0.91
CA GLN A 41 17.53 -22.02 1.09
C GLN A 41 16.68 -21.45 -0.06
N THR A 42 17.00 -21.83 -1.30
CA THR A 42 16.29 -21.36 -2.49
C THR A 42 14.86 -21.89 -2.53
N GLU A 43 14.66 -23.16 -2.21
CA GLU A 43 13.35 -23.78 -2.06
C GLU A 43 12.56 -23.15 -0.90
N GLY A 44 13.21 -22.89 0.23
CA GLY A 44 12.61 -22.21 1.37
C GLY A 44 12.10 -20.81 1.01
N ILE A 45 12.91 -20.01 0.31
CA ILE A 45 12.50 -18.68 -0.19
C ILE A 45 11.39 -18.80 -1.24
N GLY A 46 11.49 -19.77 -2.16
CA GLY A 46 10.50 -20.01 -3.20
C GLY A 46 9.15 -20.49 -2.66
N SER A 47 9.13 -21.09 -1.47
CA SER A 47 7.91 -21.56 -0.79
C SER A 47 7.13 -20.45 -0.08
N LEU A 48 7.70 -19.25 0.02
CA LEU A 48 7.04 -18.11 0.64
C LEU A 48 5.76 -17.73 -0.13
N PRO A 49 4.70 -17.27 0.57
CA PRO A 49 3.47 -16.86 -0.08
C PRO A 49 3.73 -15.72 -1.06
N ASP A 50 3.04 -15.76 -2.20
CA ASP A 50 3.12 -14.72 -3.22
C ASP A 50 2.57 -13.40 -2.67
N LEU A 51 3.49 -12.52 -2.25
CA LEU A 51 3.18 -11.18 -1.77
C LEU A 51 2.84 -10.32 -2.97
N ARG A 52 1.57 -10.33 -3.38
CA ARG A 52 1.12 -9.40 -4.41
C ARG A 52 1.18 -7.96 -3.88
N PRO A 53 1.81 -7.03 -4.61
CA PRO A 53 1.77 -5.63 -4.24
C PRO A 53 0.31 -5.13 -4.24
N PRO A 54 -0.02 -4.13 -3.40
CA PRO A 54 -1.29 -3.44 -3.44
C PRO A 54 -1.69 -3.04 -4.87
N HIS A 55 -2.99 -3.13 -5.17
CA HIS A 55 -3.51 -2.68 -6.47
C HIS A 55 -3.14 -1.20 -6.70
N GLY A 56 -2.52 -0.87 -7.83
CA GLY A 56 -2.09 0.49 -8.18
C GLY A 56 -0.59 0.79 -8.01
N ASP A 57 0.15 -0.06 -7.28
CA ASP A 57 1.58 0.17 -7.05
C ASP A 57 2.42 -0.01 -8.32
N TRP A 58 1.94 -0.81 -9.27
CA TRP A 58 2.67 -1.07 -10.51
C TRP A 58 2.57 0.09 -11.49
N GLU A 59 1.41 0.72 -11.58
CA GLU A 59 1.18 1.95 -12.33
C GLU A 59 1.97 3.13 -11.72
N ALA A 60 2.05 3.19 -10.39
CA ALA A 60 2.87 4.18 -9.69
C ALA A 60 4.37 3.98 -9.95
N LEU A 61 4.85 2.73 -9.93
CA LEU A 61 6.23 2.38 -10.28
C LEU A 61 6.54 2.67 -11.74
N GLU A 62 5.65 2.32 -12.67
CA GLU A 62 5.80 2.62 -14.09
C GLU A 62 5.88 4.13 -14.33
N ALA A 63 4.96 4.91 -13.75
CA ALA A 63 4.99 6.37 -13.85
C ALA A 63 6.31 6.95 -13.34
N ARG A 64 6.82 6.42 -12.22
CA ARG A 64 8.09 6.84 -11.65
C ARG A 64 9.28 6.46 -12.54
N LEU A 65 9.34 5.24 -13.05
CA LEU A 65 10.41 4.77 -13.94
C LEU A 65 10.42 5.52 -15.28
N VAL A 66 9.25 5.94 -15.78
CA VAL A 66 9.14 6.84 -16.93
C VAL A 66 9.66 8.23 -16.59
N SER A 67 9.30 8.78 -15.41
CA SER A 67 9.79 10.09 -14.97
C SER A 67 11.30 10.13 -14.74
N GLU A 68 11.88 9.02 -14.28
CA GLU A 68 13.32 8.83 -14.09
C GLU A 68 14.05 8.51 -15.41
N GLY A 69 13.31 8.33 -16.52
CA GLY A 69 13.86 8.06 -17.84
C GLY A 69 14.45 6.67 -18.02
N LEU A 70 14.21 5.76 -17.06
CA LEU A 70 14.66 4.37 -17.09
C LEU A 70 13.86 3.53 -18.08
N ILE A 71 12.60 3.92 -18.32
CA ILE A 71 11.71 3.29 -19.29
C ILE A 71 11.19 4.38 -20.23
N ARG A 72 11.26 4.13 -21.54
CA ARG A 72 10.48 4.93 -22.50
C ARG A 72 9.07 4.40 -22.47
N SER A 73 8.08 5.25 -22.20
CA SER A 73 6.68 4.94 -22.50
C SER A 73 6.62 4.62 -24.00
N SER A 74 6.64 3.35 -24.35
CA SER A 74 6.52 2.93 -25.73
C SER A 74 5.10 3.25 -26.15
N GLY A 75 4.94 4.43 -26.75
CA GLY A 75 3.74 4.80 -27.46
C GLY A 75 3.57 3.85 -28.64
N TRP A 76 3.09 2.63 -28.40
CA TRP A 76 2.39 1.85 -29.40
C TRP A 76 0.99 2.47 -29.54
N ALA A 77 0.95 3.65 -30.12
CA ALA A 77 -0.24 4.22 -30.72
C ALA A 77 0.22 4.86 -32.02
N GLY A 78 0.17 4.07 -33.08
CA GLY A 78 -0.05 4.52 -34.44
C GLY A 78 0.82 5.68 -34.89
N GLN A 79 1.86 5.34 -35.63
CA GLN A 79 2.27 6.11 -36.78
C GLN A 79 1.04 6.38 -37.67
N ALA A 80 0.37 7.51 -37.42
CA ALA A 80 -0.62 8.14 -38.27
C ALA A 80 -0.40 9.65 -38.21
N SER A 81 0.74 10.06 -38.76
CA SER A 81 0.87 11.36 -39.38
C SER A 81 -0.29 11.55 -40.36
N GLY A 82 -1.24 12.43 -40.04
CA GLY A 82 -2.44 12.61 -40.85
C GLY A 82 -3.23 13.86 -40.51
N ARG A 83 -2.65 15.02 -40.79
CA ARG A 83 -3.29 16.34 -40.92
C ARG A 83 -4.76 16.24 -41.40
N TRP A 84 -5.74 16.74 -40.64
CA TRP A 84 -6.76 17.69 -41.16
C TRP A 84 -7.66 18.25 -40.06
N SER A 85 -7.77 19.56 -40.07
CA SER A 85 -8.77 20.41 -39.43
C SER A 85 -10.19 19.81 -39.30
N SER A 86 -10.85 20.08 -38.18
CA SER A 86 -12.30 20.34 -38.23
C SER A 86 -12.76 21.24 -37.08
N ARG A 87 -12.47 22.54 -37.17
CA ARG A 87 -13.19 23.58 -36.40
C ARG A 87 -14.69 23.61 -36.72
N TRP A 88 -15.12 22.93 -37.78
CA TRP A 88 -16.52 22.79 -38.20
C TRP A 88 -17.29 21.79 -37.34
N PHE A 89 -16.63 20.76 -36.78
CA PHE A 89 -17.27 19.85 -35.83
C PHE A 89 -17.57 20.50 -34.47
N GLN A 90 -16.78 21.51 -34.09
CA GLN A 90 -16.95 22.25 -32.84
C GLN A 90 -18.19 23.16 -32.87
N ALA A 91 -18.53 23.71 -34.03
CA ALA A 91 -19.74 24.52 -34.23
C ALA A 91 -21.02 23.66 -34.22
N ALA A 92 -20.97 22.46 -34.80
CA ALA A 92 -22.11 21.53 -34.79
C ALA A 92 -22.45 21.06 -33.36
N ALA A 93 -21.45 20.77 -32.52
CA ALA A 93 -21.65 20.39 -31.13
C ALA A 93 -22.28 21.52 -30.29
N ALA A 94 -21.88 22.79 -30.53
CA ALA A 94 -22.45 23.93 -29.81
C ALA A 94 -23.94 24.17 -30.14
N VAL A 95 -24.35 23.96 -31.40
CA VAL A 95 -25.77 24.09 -31.81
C VAL A 95 -26.62 22.97 -31.21
N VAL A 96 -26.12 21.73 -31.19
CA VAL A 96 -26.85 20.59 -30.58
C VAL A 96 -27.00 20.76 -29.06
N LEU A 97 -25.97 21.24 -28.35
CA LEU A 97 -26.06 21.51 -26.91
C LEU A 97 -26.99 22.69 -26.58
N PHE A 98 -27.01 23.73 -27.43
CA PHE A 98 -27.86 24.90 -27.23
C PHE A 98 -29.36 24.58 -27.47
N LEU A 99 -29.68 23.77 -28.48
CA LEU A 99 -31.05 23.31 -28.73
C LEU A 99 -31.50 22.19 -27.77
N GLY A 100 -30.57 21.39 -27.23
CA GLY A 100 -30.88 20.37 -26.22
C GLY A 100 -31.16 20.93 -24.83
N GLY A 101 -30.57 22.09 -24.49
CA GLY A 101 -30.70 22.70 -23.15
C GLY A 101 -32.04 23.37 -22.85
N THR A 102 -32.87 23.68 -23.85
CA THR A 102 -34.11 24.45 -23.63
C THR A 102 -35.31 23.59 -23.20
N ALA A 103 -35.21 22.26 -23.20
CA ALA A 103 -36.32 21.37 -22.87
C ALA A 103 -36.36 20.88 -21.40
N LEU A 104 -35.31 21.13 -20.60
CA LEU A 104 -35.22 20.66 -19.20
C LEU A 104 -35.12 21.79 -18.16
N GLY A 105 -35.26 23.05 -18.58
CA GLY A 105 -35.15 24.23 -17.69
C GLY A 105 -36.47 24.84 -17.21
N SER A 106 -37.63 24.30 -17.61
CA SER A 106 -38.96 24.86 -17.29
C SER A 106 -39.70 24.11 -16.18
N GLY A 107 -38.97 23.49 -15.24
CA GLY A 107 -39.55 22.74 -14.11
C GLY A 107 -39.30 23.31 -12.72
N VAL A 108 -38.44 24.34 -12.58
CA VAL A 108 -38.11 24.92 -11.27
C VAL A 108 -38.52 26.38 -11.26
N MET A 109 -39.81 26.63 -11.06
CA MET A 109 -40.39 27.86 -10.47
C MET A 109 -41.92 27.70 -10.41
N ALA A 110 -42.45 27.12 -9.32
CA ALA A 110 -43.73 27.53 -8.74
C ALA A 110 -44.06 26.76 -7.44
N ARG A 111 -44.30 27.54 -6.37
CA ARG A 111 -45.08 27.28 -5.15
C ARG A 111 -44.53 26.26 -4.13
N GLY A 112 -44.53 26.55 -2.83
CA GLY A 112 -45.04 27.72 -2.11
C GLY A 112 -44.78 27.59 -0.61
N ASP A 113 -44.65 28.74 0.04
CA ASP A 113 -44.72 28.88 1.50
C ASP A 113 -46.10 28.45 2.02
N LEU A 114 -46.13 27.57 3.03
CA LEU A 114 -47.00 27.67 4.22
C LEU A 114 -46.56 26.63 5.29
N PRO A 115 -46.63 26.95 6.59
CA PRO A 115 -46.09 26.13 7.67
C PRO A 115 -47.14 25.19 8.30
N GLY A 116 -46.66 24.04 8.79
CA GLY A 116 -47.32 23.20 9.79
C GLY A 116 -48.41 22.26 9.28
N ILE A 117 -48.23 20.95 9.52
CA ILE A 117 -49.12 20.02 10.24
C ILE A 117 -48.44 18.65 10.24
N ALA A 118 -48.25 18.09 11.45
CA ALA A 118 -47.81 16.72 11.68
C ALA A 118 -48.86 15.71 11.22
N GLN A 119 -48.42 14.55 10.70
CA GLN A 119 -49.18 13.30 10.80
C GLN A 119 -48.30 12.07 10.50
N ASP A 120 -48.31 11.16 11.47
CA ASP A 120 -47.75 9.80 11.47
C ASP A 120 -48.31 8.90 10.35
N SER A 121 -47.44 8.08 9.75
CA SER A 121 -47.69 6.63 9.62
C SER A 121 -46.45 5.85 9.17
N PRO A 122 -46.34 4.54 9.53
CA PRO A 122 -45.08 3.82 9.61
C PRO A 122 -44.83 2.89 8.42
N ALA A 123 -43.57 2.75 7.99
CA ALA A 123 -43.05 1.54 7.36
C ALA A 123 -41.52 1.59 7.21
N GLY A 124 -40.84 0.64 7.88
CA GLY A 124 -39.61 -0.01 7.41
C GLY A 124 -38.44 0.88 6.98
N GLY A 125 -37.79 1.54 7.94
CA GLY A 125 -36.46 2.10 7.76
C GLY A 125 -35.47 1.39 8.66
N LEU A 126 -34.37 0.90 8.11
CA LEU A 126 -33.20 0.45 8.87
C LEU A 126 -32.88 1.47 9.97
N GLU A 127 -32.94 1.02 11.22
CA GLU A 127 -32.54 1.80 12.38
C GLU A 127 -31.02 1.97 12.35
N LEU A 128 -30.57 3.04 11.68
CA LEU A 128 -29.23 3.57 11.86
C LEU A 128 -29.13 4.04 13.31
N ILE A 129 -28.31 3.32 14.09
CA ILE A 129 -27.93 3.71 15.44
C ILE A 129 -27.43 5.16 15.37
N PRO A 130 -28.08 6.11 16.06
CA PRO A 130 -27.62 7.48 16.07
C PRO A 130 -26.31 7.51 16.86
N VAL A 131 -25.20 7.76 16.17
CA VAL A 131 -23.95 8.16 16.83
C VAL A 131 -24.20 9.56 17.40
N GLY A 132 -24.71 9.57 18.63
CA GLY A 132 -24.99 10.77 19.39
C GLY A 132 -23.70 11.45 19.82
N ALA A 133 -23.38 12.55 19.16
CA ALA A 133 -23.10 13.81 19.83
C ALA A 133 -23.52 14.90 18.86
N GLU A 134 -24.45 15.76 19.26
CA GLU A 134 -24.82 16.96 18.52
C GLU A 134 -23.54 17.74 18.17
N ALA A 135 -23.08 17.59 16.93
CA ALA A 135 -22.03 18.43 16.40
C ALA A 135 -22.65 19.82 16.27
N GLN A 136 -22.29 20.72 17.19
CA GLN A 136 -22.59 22.14 17.04
C GLN A 136 -22.19 22.56 15.61
N PRO A 137 -23.01 23.37 14.92
CA PRO A 137 -22.72 23.76 13.55
C PRO A 137 -21.36 24.47 13.55
N ILE A 138 -20.37 23.82 12.96
CA ILE A 138 -19.00 24.34 12.85
C ILE A 138 -19.08 25.58 11.97
N SER A 139 -19.00 26.74 12.60
CA SER A 139 -19.31 28.02 11.95
C SER A 139 -18.06 28.72 11.40
N ASN A 140 -16.87 28.26 11.78
CA ASN A 140 -15.59 28.81 11.31
C ASN A 140 -14.48 27.73 11.25
N LEU A 141 -13.39 28.05 10.54
CA LEU A 141 -12.27 27.13 10.28
C LEU A 141 -11.50 26.74 11.55
N ALA A 142 -11.40 27.63 12.55
CA ALA A 142 -10.70 27.35 13.80
C ALA A 142 -11.46 26.31 14.63
N ASP A 143 -12.77 26.49 14.77
CA ASP A 143 -13.66 25.51 15.43
C ASP A 143 -13.61 24.15 14.70
N ALA A 144 -13.48 24.17 13.36
CA ALA A 144 -13.32 22.95 12.56
C ALA A 144 -12.02 22.22 12.89
N ALA A 145 -10.89 22.95 12.96
CA ALA A 145 -9.60 22.39 13.30
C ALA A 145 -9.60 21.79 14.72
N ASP A 146 -10.21 22.48 15.69
CA ASP A 146 -10.33 21.97 17.05
C ASP A 146 -11.20 20.72 17.14
N ALA A 147 -12.30 20.67 16.38
CA ALA A 147 -13.15 19.49 16.28
C ALA A 147 -12.40 18.29 15.69
N VAL A 148 -11.59 18.50 14.64
CA VAL A 148 -10.73 17.46 14.04
C VAL A 148 -9.69 16.97 15.05
N ASN A 149 -8.96 17.87 15.70
CA ASN A 149 -7.97 17.51 16.72
C ASN A 149 -8.59 16.72 17.89
N ALA A 150 -9.81 17.10 18.30
CA ALA A 150 -10.53 16.39 19.35
C ALA A 150 -10.98 15.00 18.89
N ALA A 151 -11.43 14.85 17.63
CA ALA A 151 -11.79 13.58 17.05
C ALA A 151 -10.58 12.64 16.92
N GLU A 152 -9.44 13.17 16.46
CA GLU A 152 -8.19 12.41 16.33
C GLU A 152 -7.72 11.85 17.69
N ARG A 153 -7.74 12.67 18.75
CA ARG A 153 -7.42 12.22 20.11
C ARG A 153 -8.35 11.11 20.59
N ARG A 154 -9.66 11.22 20.31
CA ARG A 154 -10.64 10.18 20.67
C ARG A 154 -10.37 8.89 19.90
N TYR A 155 -10.04 8.99 18.62
CA TYR A 155 -9.70 7.84 17.79
C TYR A 155 -8.44 7.13 18.30
N MET A 156 -7.37 7.86 18.59
CA MET A 156 -6.13 7.29 19.14
C MET A 156 -6.38 6.59 20.49
N LEU A 157 -7.16 7.22 21.39
CA LEU A 157 -7.53 6.59 22.66
C LEU A 157 -8.36 5.32 22.46
N ALA A 158 -9.30 5.32 21.51
CA ALA A 158 -10.11 4.14 21.19
C ALA A 158 -9.26 2.98 20.66
N LEU A 159 -8.25 3.26 19.82
CA LEU A 159 -7.30 2.25 19.34
C LEU A 159 -6.48 1.65 20.50
N LEU A 160 -6.00 2.48 21.43
CA LEU A 160 -5.27 2.01 22.60
C LEU A 160 -6.14 1.13 23.50
N GLN A 161 -7.38 1.54 23.75
CA GLN A 161 -8.32 0.77 24.54
C GLN A 161 -8.67 -0.55 23.85
N TYR A 162 -8.90 -0.53 22.54
CA TYR A 162 -9.12 -1.74 21.73
C TYR A 162 -7.95 -2.71 21.87
N ARG A 163 -6.71 -2.22 21.74
CA ARG A 163 -5.51 -3.03 21.93
C ARG A 163 -5.42 -3.63 23.34
N GLN A 164 -5.67 -2.84 24.38
CA GLN A 164 -5.66 -3.33 25.76
C GLN A 164 -6.69 -4.44 25.99
N MET A 165 -7.88 -4.33 25.38
CA MET A 165 -8.91 -5.36 25.46
C MET A 165 -8.50 -6.63 24.70
N MET A 166 -7.84 -6.49 23.54
CA MET A 166 -7.28 -7.63 22.80
C MET A 166 -6.20 -8.35 23.60
N ASP A 167 -5.25 -7.61 24.19
CA ASP A 167 -4.17 -8.16 25.03
C ASP A 167 -4.74 -8.89 26.26
N ALA A 168 -5.81 -8.36 26.87
CA ALA A 168 -6.46 -8.95 28.04
C ALA A 168 -7.25 -10.24 27.74
N GLN A 169 -7.69 -10.46 26.50
CA GLN A 169 -8.43 -11.66 26.11
C GLN A 169 -7.51 -12.87 25.89
N GLY A 170 -6.18 -12.69 25.91
CA GLY A 170 -5.21 -13.77 25.77
C GLY A 170 -5.31 -14.53 24.44
N GLU A 171 -6.13 -14.06 23.51
CA GLU A 171 -6.25 -14.55 22.14
C GLU A 171 -5.01 -14.10 21.36
N PRO A 172 -4.12 -15.01 20.94
CA PRO A 172 -2.90 -14.66 20.21
C PRO A 172 -3.17 -14.29 18.74
N THR A 173 -4.33 -13.70 18.47
CA THR A 173 -4.86 -13.60 17.11
C THR A 173 -4.83 -12.15 16.64
N TYR A 174 -3.91 -11.91 15.69
CA TYR A 174 -3.85 -10.81 14.71
C TYR A 174 -3.04 -9.53 15.03
N VAL A 175 -2.67 -9.24 16.28
CA VAL A 175 -1.76 -8.10 16.60
C VAL A 175 -0.27 -8.51 16.63
N GLY A 176 0.01 -9.80 16.51
CA GLY A 176 1.32 -10.40 16.75
C GLY A 176 1.95 -11.13 15.57
N ASP A 177 1.53 -10.89 14.32
CA ASP A 177 2.32 -11.40 13.18
C ASP A 177 3.60 -10.56 13.06
N PRO A 178 4.77 -11.13 13.41
CA PRO A 178 6.05 -10.44 13.26
C PRO A 178 6.27 -9.97 11.82
N THR A 179 5.73 -10.68 10.83
CA THR A 179 5.87 -10.36 9.41
C THR A 179 5.12 -9.09 9.04
N ALA A 180 3.82 -9.00 9.39
CA ALA A 180 3.02 -7.80 9.16
C ALA A 180 3.60 -6.56 9.87
N ARG A 181 4.11 -6.73 11.10
CA ARG A 181 4.76 -5.62 11.82
C ARG A 181 6.04 -5.17 11.12
N PHE A 182 6.88 -6.10 10.67
CA PHE A 182 8.10 -5.78 9.94
C PHE A 182 7.79 -5.07 8.61
N ALA A 183 6.78 -5.55 7.87
CA ALA A 183 6.32 -4.91 6.63
C ALA A 183 5.88 -3.46 6.85
N ALA A 184 5.16 -3.19 7.96
CA ALA A 184 4.78 -1.82 8.33
C ALA A 184 6.01 -0.93 8.62
N ILE A 185 7.02 -1.45 9.32
CA ILE A 185 8.26 -0.71 9.60
C ILE A 185 9.01 -0.38 8.30
N GLU A 186 9.12 -1.34 7.37
CA GLU A 186 9.74 -1.11 6.06
C GLU A 186 8.98 -0.08 5.22
N ALA A 187 7.64 -0.09 5.26
CA ALA A 187 6.83 0.92 4.59
C ALA A 187 7.07 2.33 5.15
N ILE A 188 7.16 2.48 6.48
CA ILE A 188 7.49 3.76 7.13
C ILE A 188 8.89 4.24 6.73
N LEU A 189 9.86 3.33 6.65
CA LEU A 189 11.22 3.65 6.21
C LEU A 189 11.26 4.11 4.76
N ALA A 190 10.52 3.44 3.87
CA ALA A 190 10.41 3.84 2.46
C ALA A 190 9.78 5.25 2.33
N ALA A 191 8.68 5.50 3.04
CA ALA A 191 8.02 6.80 3.06
C ALA A 191 8.93 7.91 3.64
N SER A 192 9.63 7.63 4.74
CA SER A 192 10.54 8.60 5.38
C SER A 192 11.71 8.96 4.48
N ARG A 193 12.30 7.99 3.76
CA ARG A 193 13.37 8.25 2.78
C ARG A 193 12.88 9.12 1.63
N ALA A 194 11.67 8.88 1.12
CA ALA A 194 11.06 9.73 0.09
C ALA A 194 10.84 11.16 0.60
N ALA A 195 10.39 11.33 1.84
CA ALA A 195 10.22 12.63 2.47
C ALA A 195 11.56 13.38 2.63
N ILE A 196 12.66 12.70 3.00
CA ILE A 196 14.00 13.32 3.10
C ILE A 196 14.49 13.82 1.74
N GLN A 197 14.18 13.13 0.64
CA GLN A 197 14.56 13.63 -0.69
C GLN A 197 13.89 14.96 -1.02
N GLN A 198 12.69 15.21 -0.51
CA GLN A 198 11.96 16.46 -0.70
C GLN A 198 12.40 17.55 0.29
N ALA A 199 12.72 17.17 1.53
CA ALA A 199 13.05 18.09 2.61
C ALA A 199 14.25 17.60 3.45
N PRO A 200 15.49 17.65 2.91
CA PRO A 200 16.65 17.03 3.55
C PRO A 200 17.06 17.69 4.87
N ALA A 201 16.74 18.98 5.06
CA ALA A 201 17.06 19.74 6.26
C ALA A 201 15.91 19.75 7.29
N ASP A 202 14.81 19.02 7.05
CA ASP A 202 13.69 18.98 8.00
C ASP A 202 14.04 18.11 9.23
N PRO A 203 14.09 18.68 10.44
CA PRO A 203 14.47 17.94 11.63
C PRO A 203 13.43 16.89 12.07
N PHE A 204 12.14 17.09 11.77
CA PHE A 204 11.09 16.13 12.10
C PHE A 204 11.22 14.87 11.24
N VAL A 205 11.33 15.04 9.92
CA VAL A 205 11.47 13.91 8.99
C VAL A 205 12.73 13.10 9.28
N ASN A 206 13.85 13.78 9.56
CA ASN A 206 15.09 13.14 9.97
C ASN A 206 14.92 12.36 11.28
N GLY A 207 14.20 12.90 12.26
CA GLY A 207 13.89 12.22 13.52
C GLY A 207 13.08 10.93 13.32
N VAL A 208 12.04 10.98 12.48
CA VAL A 208 11.19 9.82 12.15
C VAL A 208 11.99 8.72 11.44
N LEU A 209 12.91 9.07 10.54
CA LEU A 209 13.79 8.08 9.90
C LEU A 209 14.69 7.39 10.93
N VAL A 210 15.32 8.15 11.83
CA VAL A 210 16.22 7.58 12.84
C VAL A 210 15.46 6.66 13.79
N SER A 211 14.26 7.07 14.24
CA SER A 211 13.45 6.23 15.14
C SER A 211 13.00 4.93 14.46
N SER A 212 12.58 5.00 13.19
CA SER A 212 12.16 3.81 12.45
C SER A 212 13.32 2.86 12.15
N LEU A 213 14.52 3.37 11.88
CA LEU A 213 15.73 2.54 11.74
C LEU A 213 16.08 1.81 13.05
N ALA A 214 15.99 2.51 14.18
CA ALA A 214 16.24 1.92 15.49
C ALA A 214 15.22 0.81 15.82
N GLU A 215 13.94 1.02 15.48
CA GLU A 215 12.89 0.03 15.71
C GLU A 215 13.07 -1.21 14.83
N ARG A 216 13.46 -1.03 13.56
CA ARG A 216 13.84 -2.15 12.67
C ARG A 216 14.98 -2.98 13.24
N GLU A 217 16.03 -2.34 13.74
CA GLU A 217 17.20 -3.05 14.29
C GLU A 217 16.86 -3.78 15.60
N ALA A 218 16.04 -3.17 16.46
CA ALA A 218 15.53 -3.82 17.66
C ALA A 218 14.67 -5.04 17.32
N PHE A 219 13.84 -4.94 16.29
CA PHE A 219 13.01 -6.04 15.81
C PHE A 219 13.87 -7.22 15.30
N LEU A 220 14.85 -6.95 14.44
CA LEU A 220 15.76 -7.98 13.91
C LEU A 220 16.60 -8.64 15.02
N ARG A 221 17.05 -7.87 16.01
CA ARG A 221 17.74 -8.41 17.20
C ARG A 221 16.84 -9.30 18.04
N ASN A 222 15.59 -8.94 18.25
CA ASN A 222 14.66 -9.78 19.01
C ASN A 222 14.35 -11.09 18.26
N ALA A 223 14.17 -11.02 16.94
CA ALA A 223 13.95 -12.19 16.10
C ALA A 223 15.13 -13.17 16.11
N SER A 224 16.37 -12.66 16.14
CA SER A 224 17.57 -13.51 16.21
C SER A 224 17.85 -14.10 17.60
N LEU A 225 17.24 -13.54 18.66
CA LEU A 225 17.39 -13.99 20.04
C LEU A 225 16.31 -15.01 20.46
N THR A 226 15.17 -15.07 19.77
CA THR A 226 14.20 -16.15 19.91
C THR A 226 14.78 -17.43 19.29
N PRO A 227 15.10 -18.48 20.07
CA PRO A 227 15.38 -19.79 19.51
C PRO A 227 14.13 -20.22 18.74
N ALA A 228 14.30 -20.80 17.56
CA ALA A 228 13.23 -21.51 16.90
C ALA A 228 12.78 -22.63 17.85
N ASP A 229 11.65 -22.44 18.54
CA ASP A 229 10.91 -23.55 19.14
C ASP A 229 10.51 -24.44 17.97
N GLY A 230 11.31 -25.48 17.78
CA GLY A 230 11.21 -26.41 16.68
C GLY A 230 9.89 -27.16 16.71
N VAL A 231 9.04 -26.88 15.74
CA VAL A 231 8.14 -27.85 15.12
C VAL A 231 7.99 -27.44 13.66
N PHE A 232 8.82 -28.04 12.78
CA PHE A 232 8.40 -28.67 11.53
C PHE A 232 9.47 -29.71 11.17
#